data_AF-A0A9P1EU78-F1
#
_entry.id   AF-A0A9P1EU78-F1
#
_cell.length_a   1.000
_cell.length_b   1.000
_cell.length_c   1.000
_cell.angle_alpha   90.00
_cell.angle_beta   90.00
_cell.angle_gamma   90.00
#
_symmetry.space_group_name_H-M   'P 1'
#
loop_
_entity.id
_entity.type
_entity.pdbx_description
1 polymer ?
#
loop_
_entity_poly.entity_id
_entity_poly.type
_entity_poly.pdbx_seq_one_letter_code
_entity_poly.pdbx_strand_id
1 'polypeptide(L)'
;MDRRRRPQVEQRNGAHQYMQNLRGVNTNTLFIGYTMIQGTVDPNTPGVYNNPSTAVFTFNGTSCADHFIEYFHFQKATSPHLEPAMIRRVARWIIEDFRAERRLLPDYVIVLRDQVRDEMQPTVGGG
;
A
#
# COMPACT_ATOMS: atom_id res chain seq x y z
N MET A 1 20.33 -47.89 -17.34
CA MET A 1 18.94 -47.63 -16.92
C MET A 1 18.86 -46.17 -16.46
N ASP A 2 18.56 -45.26 -17.39
CA ASP A 2 18.48 -43.82 -17.10
C ASP A 2 17.17 -43.46 -16.42
N ARG A 3 17.22 -43.16 -15.12
CA ARG A 3 16.13 -42.51 -14.40
C ARG A 3 16.13 -41.02 -14.73
N ARG A 4 15.43 -40.64 -15.80
CA ARG A 4 15.03 -39.23 -16.03
C ARG A 4 14.16 -38.77 -14.85
N ARG A 5 14.75 -37.99 -13.93
CA ARG A 5 13.97 -37.16 -12.99
C ARG A 5 13.13 -36.21 -13.83
N ARG A 6 11.81 -36.44 -13.87
CA ARG A 6 10.87 -35.44 -14.40
C ARG A 6 11.01 -34.19 -13.53
N PRO A 7 11.10 -32.98 -14.12
CA PRO A 7 11.04 -31.77 -13.32
C PRO A 7 9.67 -31.78 -12.63
N GLN A 8 9.70 -31.72 -11.31
CA GLN A 8 8.53 -31.53 -10.49
C GLN A 8 7.96 -30.17 -10.92
N VAL A 9 6.86 -30.22 -11.69
CA VAL A 9 6.10 -29.01 -12.03
C VAL A 9 5.58 -28.51 -10.71
N GLU A 10 6.23 -27.51 -10.13
CA GLU A 10 5.66 -26.74 -9.05
C GLU A 10 4.25 -26.35 -9.50
N GLN A 11 3.23 -26.78 -8.75
CA GLN A 11 1.92 -26.19 -8.86
C GLN A 11 2.11 -24.70 -8.63
N ARG A 12 2.19 -23.92 -9.70
CA ARG A 12 2.17 -22.47 -9.66
C ARG A 12 0.84 -22.13 -9.00
N ASN A 13 0.87 -21.80 -7.71
CA ASN A 13 -0.29 -21.30 -7.00
C ASN A 13 -0.88 -20.18 -7.87
N GLY A 14 -2.16 -20.32 -8.24
CA GLY A 14 -2.84 -19.42 -9.19
C GLY A 14 -2.73 -17.93 -8.80
N ALA A 15 -2.37 -17.64 -7.54
CA ALA A 15 -1.94 -16.33 -7.06
C ALA A 15 -0.85 -15.68 -7.92
N HIS A 16 0.18 -16.40 -8.36
CA HIS A 16 1.26 -15.79 -9.15
C HIS A 16 0.76 -15.34 -10.53
N GLN A 17 -0.11 -16.16 -11.15
CA GLN A 17 -0.73 -15.87 -12.45
C GLN A 17 -1.82 -14.78 -12.33
N TYR A 18 -2.57 -14.78 -11.24
CA TYR A 18 -3.53 -13.73 -10.88
C TYR A 18 -2.82 -12.38 -10.66
N MET A 19 -1.72 -12.36 -9.91
CA MET A 19 -0.94 -11.15 -9.68
C MET A 19 -0.26 -10.64 -10.96
N GLN A 20 0.22 -11.54 -11.83
CA GLN A 20 0.69 -11.17 -13.16
C GLN A 20 -0.42 -10.57 -14.04
N ASN A 21 -1.64 -11.11 -13.95
CA ASN A 21 -2.81 -10.59 -14.66
C ASN A 21 -3.34 -9.28 -14.08
N LEU A 22 -2.90 -8.85 -12.90
CA LEU A 22 -3.26 -7.55 -12.31
C LEU A 22 -2.15 -6.51 -12.35
N ARG A 23 -0.88 -6.93 -12.47
CA ARG A 23 0.32 -6.07 -12.47
C ARG A 23 1.07 -6.03 -13.80
N GLY A 24 0.78 -6.94 -14.72
CA GLY A 24 1.51 -7.07 -15.98
C GLY A 24 1.32 -5.87 -16.91
N VAL A 25 2.15 -5.82 -17.95
CA VAL A 25 2.21 -4.75 -18.98
C VAL A 25 0.86 -4.44 -19.64
N ASN A 26 -0.09 -5.37 -19.55
CA ASN A 26 -1.44 -5.27 -20.13
C ASN A 26 -2.49 -4.72 -19.16
N THR A 27 -2.08 -4.29 -17.97
CA THR A 27 -3.00 -3.83 -16.92
C THR A 27 -2.71 -2.38 -16.56
N ASN A 28 -3.74 -1.55 -16.65
CA ASN A 28 -3.70 -0.15 -16.26
C ASN A 28 -4.24 0.00 -14.83
N THR A 29 -3.68 -0.79 -13.92
CA THR A 29 -4.11 -0.88 -12.51
C THR A 29 -3.15 -0.12 -11.61
N LEU A 30 -3.71 0.75 -10.78
CA LEU A 30 -3.00 1.44 -9.71
C LEU A 30 -3.12 0.64 -8.41
N PHE A 31 -1.98 0.23 -7.86
CA PHE A 31 -1.89 -0.37 -6.53
C PHE A 31 -1.45 0.68 -5.53
N ILE A 32 -2.13 0.73 -4.38
CA ILE A 32 -1.75 1.57 -3.24
C ILE A 32 -1.71 0.67 -2.00
N GLY A 33 -0.53 0.39 -1.49
CA GLY A 33 -0.33 -0.18 -0.17
C GLY A 33 -0.15 0.94 0.86
N TYR A 34 -0.72 0.82 2.05
CA TYR A 34 -0.33 1.69 3.14
C TYR A 34 -0.40 1.03 4.50
N THR A 35 0.47 1.49 5.40
CA THR A 35 0.54 1.09 6.80
C THR A 35 0.75 2.30 7.68
N MET A 36 0.49 2.15 8.97
CA MET A 36 0.76 3.19 9.95
C MET A 36 1.52 2.59 11.14
N ILE A 37 2.67 3.18 11.41
CA ILE A 37 3.51 2.86 12.54
C ILE A 37 3.19 3.88 13.63
N GLN A 38 2.68 3.41 14.76
CA GLN A 38 2.32 4.29 15.86
C GLN A 38 3.57 4.77 16.59
N GLY A 39 3.63 6.08 16.82
CA GLY A 39 4.68 6.70 17.63
C GLY A 39 4.56 6.35 19.11
N THR A 40 5.60 6.65 19.88
CA THR A 40 5.63 6.44 21.33
C THR A 40 5.66 7.76 22.09
N VAL A 41 5.01 7.77 23.24
CA VAL A 41 4.99 8.88 24.19
C VAL A 41 5.63 8.37 25.47
N ASP A 42 6.52 9.16 26.07
CA ASP A 42 7.04 8.83 27.40
C ASP A 42 5.91 8.99 28.43
N PRO A 43 5.50 7.90 29.12
CA PRO A 43 4.45 7.98 30.13
C PRO A 43 4.85 8.85 31.34
N ASN A 44 6.15 9.03 31.59
CA ASN A 44 6.67 9.82 32.72
C ASN A 44 6.83 11.30 32.39
N THR A 45 6.77 11.68 31.11
CA THR A 45 6.98 13.06 30.66
C THR A 45 5.86 13.49 29.70
N PRO A 46 4.63 13.76 30.22
CA PRO A 46 3.49 14.10 29.39
C PRO A 46 3.77 15.30 28.48
N GLY A 47 3.60 15.12 27.17
CA GLY A 47 3.87 16.14 26.17
C GLY A 47 5.23 16.03 25.47
N VAL A 48 6.13 15.15 25.94
CA VAL A 48 7.35 14.79 25.22
C VAL A 48 7.06 13.58 24.31
N TYR A 49 7.13 13.80 23.00
CA TYR A 49 6.94 12.76 21.99
C TYR A 49 8.30 12.20 21.61
N ASN A 50 8.55 10.92 21.89
CA ASN A 50 9.83 10.26 21.58
C ASN A 50 9.98 10.04 20.06
N ASN A 51 8.88 9.68 19.39
CA ASN A 51 8.82 9.55 17.94
C ASN A 51 7.38 9.79 17.43
N PRO A 52 7.20 10.42 16.25
CA PRO A 52 5.89 10.63 15.66
C PRO A 52 5.26 9.30 15.20
N SER A 53 3.94 9.32 15.03
CA SER A 53 3.28 8.28 14.23
C SER A 53 3.57 8.54 12.76
N THR A 54 3.89 7.49 12.01
CA THR A 54 4.29 7.59 10.61
C THR A 54 3.37 6.73 9.76
N ALA A 55 2.74 7.33 8.77
CA ALA A 55 2.09 6.60 7.70
C ALA A 55 3.01 6.48 6.49
N VAL A 56 3.06 5.29 5.93
CA VAL A 56 3.82 4.98 4.73
C VAL A 56 2.84 4.51 3.68
N PHE A 57 2.87 5.16 2.52
CA PHE A 57 2.12 4.76 1.33
C PHE A 57 3.12 4.26 0.30
N THR A 58 2.85 3.13 -0.33
CA THR A 58 3.62 2.58 -1.45
C THR A 58 2.70 2.37 -2.64
N PHE A 59 3.11 2.79 -3.83
CA PHE A 59 2.24 2.71 -5.01
C PHE A 59 3.03 2.59 -6.30
N ASN A 60 2.45 1.94 -7.31
CA ASN A 60 3.10 1.75 -8.62
C ASN A 60 2.85 2.93 -9.58
N GLY A 61 3.13 4.15 -9.13
CA GLY A 61 2.88 5.39 -9.86
C GLY A 61 3.76 5.63 -11.09
N THR A 62 4.82 4.85 -11.28
CA THR A 62 5.78 5.08 -12.36
C THR A 62 5.28 4.59 -13.73
N SER A 63 6.01 4.94 -14.79
CA SER A 63 5.85 4.36 -16.13
C SER A 63 6.10 2.84 -16.20
N CYS A 64 6.81 2.25 -15.23
CA CYS A 64 7.01 0.81 -15.10
C CYS A 64 6.05 0.22 -14.06
N ALA A 65 5.22 -0.75 -14.46
CA ALA A 65 4.17 -1.30 -13.59
C ALA A 65 4.68 -2.03 -12.34
N ASP A 66 5.92 -2.53 -12.39
CA ASP A 66 6.58 -3.26 -11.31
C ASP A 66 7.36 -2.36 -10.35
N HIS A 67 7.54 -1.08 -10.66
CA HIS A 67 8.26 -0.15 -9.79
C HIS A 67 7.31 0.59 -8.85
N PHE A 68 7.69 0.65 -7.57
CA PHE A 68 6.91 1.29 -6.52
C PHE A 68 7.65 2.51 -5.97
N ILE A 69 6.90 3.57 -5.69
CA ILE A 69 7.37 4.78 -5.02
C ILE A 69 6.73 4.83 -3.63
N GLU A 70 7.43 5.44 -2.67
CA GLU A 70 6.96 5.60 -1.29
C GLU A 70 6.69 7.07 -0.95
N TYR A 71 5.64 7.29 -0.16
CA TYR A 71 5.32 8.58 0.46
C TYR A 71 5.19 8.42 1.97
N PHE A 72 5.87 9.31 2.70
CA PHE A 72 5.90 9.33 4.16
C PHE A 72 5.11 10.52 4.70
N HIS A 73 4.24 10.27 5.68
CA HIS A 73 3.53 11.29 6.41
C HIS A 73 3.74 11.12 7.91
N PHE A 74 4.17 12.20 8.57
CA PHE A 74 4.35 12.24 10.02
C PHE A 74 3.18 12.97 10.68
N GLN A 75 2.64 12.37 11.74
CA GLN A 75 1.60 12.97 12.56
C GLN A 75 1.91 12.76 14.05
N LYS A 76 1.13 13.42 14.91
CA LYS A 76 1.26 13.30 16.36
C LYS A 76 1.20 11.83 16.80
N ALA A 77 2.11 11.41 17.67
CA ALA A 77 2.25 10.03 18.15
C ALA A 77 0.96 9.46 18.76
N THR A 78 0.14 10.33 19.37
CA THR A 78 -1.12 9.95 20.01
C THR A 78 -2.28 9.77 19.04
N SER A 79 -2.10 10.04 17.75
CA SER A 79 -3.17 9.88 16.76
C SER A 79 -3.11 8.48 16.14
N PRO A 80 -4.07 7.59 16.44
CA PRO A 80 -4.11 6.21 15.95
C PRO A 80 -4.73 6.10 14.56
N HIS A 81 -5.19 7.21 13.97
CA HIS A 81 -5.87 7.21 12.68
C HIS A 81 -5.29 8.29 11.78
N LEU A 82 -5.30 8.01 10.48
CA LEU A 82 -4.97 9.00 9.47
C LEU A 82 -6.19 9.87 9.21
N GLU A 83 -6.00 11.19 9.20
CA GLU A 83 -7.08 12.12 8.91
C GLU A 83 -7.63 11.88 7.49
N PRO A 84 -8.96 11.79 7.30
CA PRO A 84 -9.54 11.57 5.97
C PRO A 84 -9.13 12.62 4.94
N ALA A 85 -8.93 13.88 5.36
CA ALA A 85 -8.46 14.95 4.48
C ALA A 85 -7.05 14.69 3.96
N MET A 86 -6.16 14.15 4.80
CA MET A 86 -4.80 13.77 4.41
C MET A 86 -4.85 12.60 3.42
N ILE A 87 -5.63 11.55 3.71
CA ILE A 87 -5.81 10.41 2.79
C ILE A 87 -6.29 10.89 1.42
N ARG A 88 -7.31 11.75 1.36
CA ARG A 88 -7.82 12.32 0.10
C ARG A 88 -6.75 13.11 -0.66
N ARG A 89 -5.94 13.90 0.04
CA ARG A 89 -4.86 14.69 -0.56
C ARG A 89 -3.79 13.77 -1.16
N VAL A 90 -3.35 12.76 -0.41
CA VAL A 90 -2.34 11.80 -0.86
C VAL A 90 -2.85 10.95 -2.01
N ALA A 91 -4.07 10.43 -1.92
CA ALA A 91 -4.68 9.64 -3.00
C ALA A 91 -4.80 10.45 -4.30
N ARG A 92 -5.19 11.74 -4.22
CA ARG A 92 -5.23 12.62 -5.39
C ARG A 92 -3.86 12.76 -6.03
N TRP A 93 -2.84 13.06 -5.23
CA TRP A 93 -1.47 13.19 -5.72
C TRP A 93 -0.98 11.90 -6.38
N ILE A 94 -1.21 10.73 -5.76
CA ILE A 94 -0.86 9.43 -6.32
C ILE A 94 -1.53 9.19 -7.69
N ILE A 95 -2.81 9.51 -7.82
CA ILE A 95 -3.56 9.35 -9.08
C ILE A 95 -3.03 10.32 -10.15
N GLU A 96 -2.70 11.55 -9.77
CA GLU A 96 -2.12 12.56 -10.66
C GLU A 96 -0.73 12.15 -11.13
N ASP A 97 0.11 11.61 -10.23
CA ASP A 97 1.45 11.10 -10.52
C ASP A 97 1.38 9.92 -11.51
N PHE A 98 0.51 8.93 -11.23
CA PHE A 98 0.25 7.82 -12.14
C PHE A 98 -0.19 8.31 -13.53
N ARG A 99 -1.10 9.28 -13.58
CA ARG A 99 -1.58 9.85 -14.85
C ARG A 99 -0.46 10.58 -15.59
N ALA A 100 0.40 11.32 -14.89
CA ALA A 100 1.52 12.02 -15.52
C ALA A 100 2.51 11.03 -16.15
N GLU A 101 2.85 9.96 -15.42
CA GLU A 101 3.81 8.95 -15.84
C GLU A 101 3.27 8.02 -16.94
N ARG A 102 2.02 7.58 -16.84
CA ARG A 102 1.41 6.62 -17.78
C ARG A 102 0.53 7.25 -18.86
N ARG A 103 0.30 8.57 -18.77
CA ARG A 103 -0.54 9.37 -19.69
C ARG A 103 -2.01 8.95 -19.75
N LEU A 104 -2.45 8.08 -18.83
CA LEU A 104 -3.80 7.54 -18.71
C LEU A 104 -4.19 7.52 -17.23
N LEU A 105 -5.48 7.65 -16.94
CA LEU A 105 -5.99 7.35 -15.60
C LEU A 105 -6.03 5.83 -15.39
N PRO A 106 -5.90 5.34 -14.15
CA PRO A 106 -6.03 3.91 -13.89
C PRO A 106 -7.47 3.43 -14.13
N ASP A 107 -7.63 2.26 -14.76
CA ASP A 107 -8.93 1.61 -14.94
C ASP A 107 -9.43 0.99 -13.63
N TYR A 108 -8.49 0.56 -12.79
CA TYR A 108 -8.75 -0.05 -11.48
C TYR A 108 -7.79 0.52 -10.44
N VAL A 109 -8.31 0.72 -9.22
CA VAL A 109 -7.50 1.11 -8.06
C VAL A 109 -7.65 0.02 -6.99
N ILE A 110 -6.55 -0.62 -6.63
CA ILE A 110 -6.50 -1.65 -5.60
C ILE A 110 -5.78 -1.07 -4.39
N VAL A 111 -6.48 -1.02 -3.25
CA VAL A 111 -5.95 -0.49 -2.00
C VAL A 111 -5.71 -1.63 -1.02
N LEU A 112 -4.47 -1.75 -0.54
CA LEU A 112 -4.04 -2.71 0.48
C LEU A 112 -3.71 -1.94 1.75
N ARG A 113 -4.44 -2.19 2.83
CA ARG A 113 -4.18 -1.60 4.14
C ARG A 113 -3.62 -2.67 5.07
N ASP A 114 -2.38 -2.49 5.51
CA ASP A 114 -1.74 -3.38 6.48
C ASP A 114 -2.09 -2.98 7.92
N GLN A 115 -2.02 -3.95 8.83
CA GLN A 115 -2.22 -3.82 10.28
C GLN A 115 -3.53 -3.14 10.74
N VAL A 116 -4.65 -3.49 10.11
CA VAL A 116 -5.96 -3.18 10.69
C VAL A 116 -6.20 -4.15 11.85
N ARG A 117 -6.06 -3.68 13.10
CA ARG A 117 -6.60 -4.42 14.24
C ARG A 117 -8.12 -4.55 14.06
N ASP A 118 -8.70 -5.70 14.39
CA ASP A 118 -10.13 -6.00 14.13
C ASP A 118 -11.09 -4.93 14.67
N GLU A 119 -10.71 -4.30 15.78
CA GLU A 119 -11.43 -3.20 16.45
C GLU A 119 -11.52 -1.91 15.62
N MET A 120 -10.66 -1.72 14.62
CA MET A 120 -10.61 -0.54 13.74
C MET A 120 -11.33 -0.74 12.40
N GLN A 121 -11.97 -1.89 12.16
CA GLN A 121 -12.71 -2.12 10.92
C GLN A 121 -13.88 -1.14 10.65
N PRO A 122 -14.64 -0.64 11.66
CA PRO A 122 -15.78 0.25 11.41
C PRO A 122 -15.42 1.64 10.86
N THR A 123 -14.18 2.10 11.03
CA THR A 123 -13.72 3.41 10.51
C THR A 123 -13.18 3.33 9.07
N VAL A 124 -13.17 2.13 8.47
CA VAL A 124 -12.61 1.86 7.14
C VAL A 124 -13.71 1.59 6.09
N GLY A 125 -14.91 1.22 6.52
CA GLY A 125 -16.11 1.15 5.69
C GLY A 125 -17.13 2.19 6.15
N GLY A 126 -17.54 3.08 5.27
CA GLY A 126 -18.58 4.07 5.59
C GLY A 126 -19.88 3.38 6.03
N GLY A 127 -20.39 3.81 7.19
CA GLY A 127 -21.80 3.81 7.51
C GLY A 127 -22.42 5.15 7.17
#